data_AF-A0A9D8NAS8-F1
#
_entry.id   AF-A0A9D8NAS8-F1
#
_cell.length_a   1.000
_cell.length_b   1.000
_cell.length_c   1.000
_cell.angle_alpha   90.00
_cell.angle_beta   90.00
_cell.angle_gamma   90.00
#
_symmetry.space_group_name_H-M   'P 1'
#
loop_
_entity.id
_entity.type
_entity.pdbx_description
1 polymer ?
#
loop_
_entity_poly.entity_id
_entity_poly.type
_entity_poly.pdbx_seq_one_letter_code
_entity_poly.pdbx_strand_id
1 'polypeptide(L)'
;MERINIKKFLPDIVAILLFVGISMAYFIVPMTQGKILYRHDTSAGRGAGQEVSLHLQETGEVSRWTNALFSGMPTYQTSPSYESGKVVSQAVKAWHLWLPENVWLLFAYLIGFYMLLRAFDFRQYLAMLGAVIWAFSSYFLIIIAAGHLWKVFALAYLPPMIAGIVLAYRGKYLSGLIVTAIFTAFEINANHIQMTYYYLFIIFFMVIAFFIDAVRQKQLQRFWK
;
A
#
# COMPACT_ATOMS: atom_id res chain seq x y z
N MET A 1 -8.86 -12.91 31.34
CA MET A 1 -9.10 -12.65 29.91
C MET A 1 -10.14 -11.56 29.78
N GLU A 2 -9.74 -10.33 29.46
CA GLU A 2 -10.71 -9.28 29.12
C GLU A 2 -11.55 -9.75 27.92
N ARG A 3 -12.87 -9.75 28.05
CA ARG A 3 -13.76 -10.08 26.93
C ARG A 3 -13.59 -9.00 25.87
N ILE A 4 -13.12 -9.39 24.68
CA ILE A 4 -13.03 -8.49 23.51
C ILE A 4 -14.42 -7.90 23.28
N ASN A 5 -14.57 -6.60 23.51
CA ASN A 5 -15.85 -5.91 23.34
C ASN A 5 -16.06 -5.59 21.86
N ILE A 6 -16.72 -6.51 21.15
CA ILE A 6 -17.03 -6.42 19.71
C ILE A 6 -17.71 -5.10 19.34
N LYS A 7 -18.50 -4.51 20.25
CA LYS A 7 -19.16 -3.21 20.01
C LYS A 7 -18.18 -2.06 19.79
N LYS A 8 -16.93 -2.16 20.27
CA LYS A 8 -15.88 -1.16 20.04
C LYS A 8 -15.31 -1.22 18.61
N PHE A 9 -15.34 -2.39 17.97
CA PHE A 9 -14.81 -2.60 16.61
C PHE A 9 -15.90 -2.53 15.54
N LEU A 10 -17.17 -2.69 15.91
CA LEU A 10 -18.31 -2.55 15.01
C LEU A 10 -18.20 -1.35 14.06
N PRO A 11 -17.78 -0.16 14.53
CA PRO A 11 -17.73 0.98 13.65
C PRO A 11 -16.60 0.89 12.60
N ASP A 12 -15.42 0.38 12.97
CA ASP A 12 -14.33 0.13 12.01
C ASP A 12 -14.72 -0.95 10.99
N ILE A 13 -15.49 -1.97 11.40
CA ILE A 13 -16.05 -2.98 10.49
C ILE A 13 -17.01 -2.33 9.48
N VAL A 14 -17.89 -1.44 9.94
CA VAL A 14 -18.80 -0.68 9.06
C VAL A 14 -18.01 0.16 8.06
N ALA A 15 -16.90 0.78 8.47
CA ALA A 15 -16.04 1.54 7.56
C ALA A 15 -15.42 0.64 6.47
N ILE A 16 -14.91 -0.53 6.84
CA ILE A 16 -14.36 -1.51 5.89
C ILE A 16 -15.42 -1.94 4.88
N LEU A 17 -16.61 -2.34 5.35
CA LEU A 17 -17.71 -2.75 4.47
C LEU A 17 -18.15 -1.62 3.53
N LEU A 18 -18.20 -0.38 4.04
CA LEU A 18 -18.50 0.79 3.22
C LEU A 18 -17.44 0.98 2.12
N PHE A 19 -16.15 0.89 2.44
CA PHE A 19 -15.08 1.07 1.47
C PHE A 19 -15.06 -0.02 0.40
N VAL A 20 -15.36 -1.26 0.78
CA VAL A 20 -15.58 -2.35 -0.20
C VAL A 20 -16.75 -2.01 -1.10
N GLY A 21 -17.89 -1.59 -0.53
CA GLY A 21 -19.08 -1.19 -1.29
C GLY A 21 -18.84 -0.04 -2.26
N ILE A 22 -18.15 1.02 -1.81
CA ILE A 22 -17.77 2.17 -2.66
C ILE A 22 -16.88 1.71 -3.81
N SER A 23 -15.87 0.89 -3.54
CA SER A 23 -14.93 0.43 -4.54
C SER A 23 -15.60 -0.48 -5.57
N MET A 24 -16.49 -1.37 -5.13
CA MET A 24 -17.30 -2.20 -6.01
C MET A 24 -18.25 -1.35 -6.86
N ALA A 25 -18.93 -0.38 -6.26
CA ALA A 25 -19.87 0.49 -6.97
C ALA A 25 -19.16 1.29 -8.07
N TYR A 26 -17.95 1.81 -7.81
CA TYR A 26 -17.17 2.54 -8.81
C TYR A 26 -16.79 1.67 -10.02
N PHE A 27 -16.45 0.40 -9.80
CA PHE A 27 -16.06 -0.54 -10.85
C PHE A 27 -17.17 -1.51 -11.28
N ILE A 28 -18.44 -1.25 -10.93
CA ILE A 28 -19.53 -2.21 -11.16
C ILE A 28 -19.78 -2.46 -12.65
N VAL A 29 -19.75 -1.39 -13.47
CA VAL A 29 -19.95 -1.48 -14.92
C VAL A 29 -18.86 -2.32 -15.58
N PRO A 30 -17.55 -2.03 -15.38
CA PRO A 30 -16.52 -2.87 -15.98
C PRO A 30 -16.53 -4.30 -15.44
N MET A 31 -16.83 -4.52 -14.15
CA MET A 31 -16.92 -5.87 -13.58
C MET A 31 -18.07 -6.69 -14.17
N THR A 32 -19.27 -6.13 -14.23
CA THR A 32 -20.48 -6.85 -14.72
C THR A 32 -20.40 -7.15 -16.22
N GLN A 33 -19.72 -6.30 -16.98
CA GLN A 33 -19.54 -6.47 -18.43
C GLN A 33 -18.29 -7.29 -18.79
N GLY A 34 -17.56 -7.83 -17.80
CA GLY A 34 -16.31 -8.56 -18.03
C GLY A 34 -15.23 -7.71 -18.70
N LYS A 35 -15.31 -6.38 -18.60
CA LYS A 35 -14.36 -5.46 -19.21
C LYS A 35 -13.11 -5.35 -18.35
N ILE A 36 -11.97 -5.40 -19.01
CA ILE A 36 -10.68 -5.11 -18.39
C ILE A 36 -10.33 -3.63 -18.60
N LEU A 37 -9.68 -3.03 -17.61
CA LEU A 37 -9.16 -1.68 -17.74
C LEU A 37 -7.91 -1.73 -18.61
N TYR A 38 -7.98 -1.18 -19.82
CA TYR A 38 -6.78 -1.07 -20.66
C TYR A 38 -5.83 -0.04 -20.05
N ARG A 39 -4.61 -0.49 -19.80
CA ARG A 39 -3.55 0.27 -19.13
C ARG A 39 -2.31 0.21 -20.02
N HIS A 40 -1.97 1.34 -20.62
CA HIS A 40 -0.88 1.42 -21.59
C HIS A 40 0.46 1.01 -20.99
N ASP A 41 0.75 1.40 -19.75
CA ASP A 41 1.97 0.99 -19.03
C ASP A 41 2.05 -0.51 -18.80
N THR A 42 0.93 -1.13 -18.42
CA THR A 42 0.88 -2.57 -18.22
C THR A 42 1.13 -3.31 -19.54
N SER A 43 0.60 -2.78 -20.65
CA SER A 43 0.85 -3.32 -21.99
C SER A 43 2.32 -3.16 -22.41
N ALA A 44 2.88 -1.97 -22.23
CA ALA A 44 4.29 -1.70 -22.51
C ALA A 44 5.22 -2.59 -21.66
N GLY A 45 4.91 -2.76 -20.38
CA GLY A 45 5.64 -3.62 -19.46
C GLY A 45 5.63 -5.10 -19.87
N ARG A 46 4.51 -5.61 -20.41
CA ARG A 46 4.46 -6.96 -20.99
C ARG A 46 5.37 -7.10 -22.20
N GLY A 47 5.36 -6.12 -23.11
CA GLY A 47 6.25 -6.10 -24.27
C GLY A 47 7.72 -6.10 -23.86
N ALA A 48 8.07 -5.24 -22.89
CA ALA A 48 9.41 -5.14 -22.30
C ALA A 48 9.87 -6.45 -21.62
N GLY A 49 8.95 -7.21 -21.01
CA GLY A 49 9.24 -8.46 -20.32
C GLY A 49 9.23 -9.72 -21.20
N GLN A 50 8.94 -9.60 -22.50
CA GLN A 50 8.69 -10.75 -23.38
C GLN A 50 9.89 -11.69 -23.48
N GLU A 51 11.11 -11.17 -23.67
CA GLU A 51 12.35 -11.96 -23.74
C GLU A 51 12.55 -12.81 -22.48
N VAL A 52 12.41 -12.19 -21.30
CA VAL A 52 12.57 -12.85 -20.00
C VAL A 52 11.50 -13.92 -19.79
N SER A 53 10.26 -13.64 -20.21
CA SER A 53 9.16 -14.60 -20.12
C SER A 53 9.36 -15.80 -21.03
N LEU A 54 9.83 -15.60 -22.27
CA LEU A 54 10.12 -16.69 -23.21
C LEU A 54 11.27 -17.57 -22.69
N HIS A 55 12.35 -16.94 -22.22
CA HIS A 55 13.47 -17.66 -21.62
C HIS A 55 13.01 -18.56 -20.47
N LEU A 56 12.20 -18.04 -19.55
CA LEU A 56 11.65 -18.82 -18.44
C LEU A 56 10.77 -19.99 -18.91
N GLN A 57 10.00 -19.82 -19.99
CA GLN A 57 9.15 -20.89 -20.54
C GLN A 57 9.97 -22.00 -21.21
N GLU A 58 11.08 -21.65 -21.85
CA GLU A 58 11.93 -22.60 -22.58
C GLU A 58 12.92 -23.33 -21.66
N THR A 59 13.53 -22.62 -20.71
CA THR A 59 14.60 -23.19 -19.86
C THR A 59 14.11 -23.57 -18.46
N GLY A 60 12.99 -23.01 -18.01
CA GLY A 60 12.54 -23.10 -16.62
C GLY A 60 13.33 -22.21 -15.66
N GLU A 61 14.31 -21.43 -16.15
CA GLU A 61 15.16 -20.57 -15.33
C GLU A 61 14.79 -19.09 -15.44
N VAL A 62 14.88 -18.39 -14.30
CA VAL A 62 14.64 -16.94 -14.27
C VAL A 62 15.91 -16.21 -14.71
N SER A 63 15.87 -15.56 -15.88
CA SER A 63 16.97 -14.70 -16.32
C SER A 63 17.10 -13.46 -15.44
N ARG A 64 18.34 -13.14 -15.04
CA ARG A 64 18.70 -11.91 -14.32
C ARG A 64 19.15 -10.77 -15.24
N TRP A 65 19.10 -10.99 -16.56
CA TRP A 65 19.50 -10.03 -17.60
C TRP A 65 18.53 -10.07 -18.79
N THR A 66 18.29 -8.92 -19.42
CA THR A 66 17.53 -8.81 -20.69
C THR A 66 18.32 -7.96 -21.67
N ASN A 67 18.39 -8.38 -22.93
CA ASN A 67 19.01 -7.62 -24.01
C ASN A 67 18.01 -6.73 -24.76
N ALA A 68 16.71 -6.98 -24.58
CA ALA A 68 15.63 -6.26 -25.27
C ALA A 68 15.51 -4.78 -24.88
N LEU A 69 16.02 -4.38 -23.72
CA LEU A 69 15.96 -3.01 -23.20
C LEU A 69 17.35 -2.40 -23.06
N PHE A 70 17.51 -1.17 -23.53
CA PHE A 70 18.72 -0.34 -23.33
C PHE A 70 20.05 -1.05 -23.68
N SER A 71 20.04 -1.91 -24.69
CA SER A 71 21.20 -2.73 -25.10
C SER A 71 21.70 -3.72 -24.02
N GLY A 72 20.88 -4.01 -23.01
CA GLY A 72 21.25 -4.85 -21.89
C GLY A 72 20.93 -4.19 -20.55
N MET A 73 20.12 -4.85 -19.73
CA MET A 73 19.94 -4.43 -18.34
C MET A 73 19.63 -5.60 -17.39
N PRO A 74 19.93 -5.47 -16.10
CA PRO A 74 19.48 -6.44 -15.11
C PRO A 74 17.96 -6.45 -14.91
N THR A 75 17.38 -7.61 -14.59
CA THR A 75 15.92 -7.78 -14.44
C THR A 75 15.41 -7.65 -13.00
N TYR A 76 16.29 -7.45 -12.02
CA TYR A 76 15.91 -7.44 -10.60
C TYR A 76 14.91 -6.32 -10.24
N GLN A 77 14.92 -5.20 -10.98
CA GLN A 77 13.92 -4.13 -10.81
C GLN A 77 12.74 -4.28 -11.76
N THR A 78 12.92 -4.79 -12.98
CA THR A 78 11.84 -4.85 -14.00
C THR A 78 10.95 -6.09 -13.88
N SER A 79 11.50 -7.19 -13.35
CA SER A 79 10.82 -8.46 -13.12
C SER A 79 11.30 -9.10 -11.80
N PRO A 80 11.04 -8.46 -10.65
CA PRO A 80 11.46 -8.99 -9.35
C PRO A 80 10.77 -10.34 -9.09
N SER A 81 11.57 -11.36 -8.81
CA SER A 81 11.08 -12.68 -8.42
C SER A 81 12.04 -13.34 -7.43
N TYR A 82 11.49 -13.66 -6.27
CA TYR A 82 12.20 -14.25 -5.14
C TYR A 82 11.27 -15.22 -4.42
N GLU A 83 11.77 -16.41 -4.10
CA GLU A 83 11.03 -17.44 -3.35
C GLU A 83 10.60 -16.93 -1.96
N SER A 84 11.43 -16.11 -1.32
CA SER A 84 11.15 -15.48 -0.02
C SER A 84 9.96 -14.51 -0.05
N GLY A 85 9.57 -14.00 -1.23
CA GLY A 85 8.45 -13.06 -1.39
C GLY A 85 7.06 -13.69 -1.31
N LYS A 86 6.95 -15.03 -1.34
CA LYS A 86 5.65 -15.73 -1.38
C LYS A 86 4.75 -15.42 -0.18
N VAL A 87 5.32 -15.40 1.03
CA VAL A 87 4.58 -15.12 2.27
C VAL A 87 4.06 -13.68 2.27
N VAL A 88 4.90 -12.72 1.89
CA VAL A 88 4.52 -11.30 1.78
C VAL A 88 3.43 -11.13 0.72
N SER A 89 3.57 -11.77 -0.44
CA SER A 89 2.57 -11.73 -1.51
C SER A 89 1.22 -12.30 -1.08
N GLN A 90 1.20 -13.35 -0.26
CA GLN A 90 -0.05 -13.87 0.32
C GLN A 90 -0.66 -12.91 1.33
N ALA A 91 0.14 -12.29 2.18
CA ALA A 91 -0.32 -11.26 3.11
C ALA A 91 -0.89 -10.04 2.37
N VAL A 92 -0.27 -9.62 1.26
CA VAL A 92 -0.80 -8.56 0.38
C VAL A 92 -2.17 -8.96 -0.19
N LYS A 93 -2.33 -10.19 -0.69
CA LYS A 93 -3.65 -10.67 -1.18
C LYS A 93 -4.71 -10.67 -0.09
N ALA A 94 -4.35 -11.09 1.12
CA ALA A 94 -5.26 -11.09 2.26
C ALA A 94 -5.64 -9.67 2.68
N TRP A 95 -4.69 -8.72 2.70
CA TRP A 95 -4.94 -7.31 2.94
C TRP A 95 -5.93 -6.70 1.95
N HIS A 96 -5.89 -7.16 0.69
CA HIS A 96 -6.81 -6.76 -0.38
C HIS A 96 -8.13 -7.54 -0.40
N LEU A 97 -8.39 -8.40 0.59
CA LEU A 97 -9.61 -9.21 0.71
C LEU A 97 -9.89 -10.08 -0.52
N TRP A 98 -8.87 -10.44 -1.30
CA TRP A 98 -9.00 -11.18 -2.56
C TRP A 98 -9.98 -10.55 -3.56
N LEU A 99 -10.20 -9.23 -3.46
CA LEU A 99 -11.06 -8.49 -4.37
C LEU A 99 -10.45 -8.44 -5.79
N PRO A 100 -11.29 -8.25 -6.84
CA PRO A 100 -10.80 -8.06 -8.20
C PRO A 100 -9.81 -6.90 -8.30
N GLU A 101 -8.85 -6.98 -9.22
CA GLU A 101 -7.69 -6.07 -9.23
C GLU A 101 -8.08 -4.60 -9.15
N ASN A 102 -8.95 -4.14 -10.05
CA ASN A 102 -9.38 -2.74 -10.08
C ASN A 102 -10.07 -2.29 -8.78
N VAL A 103 -10.85 -3.18 -8.16
CA VAL A 103 -11.61 -2.88 -6.94
C VAL A 103 -10.68 -2.70 -5.75
N TRP A 104 -9.72 -3.61 -5.59
CA TRP A 104 -8.87 -3.55 -4.42
C TRP A 104 -7.94 -2.33 -4.43
N LEU A 105 -7.55 -1.81 -5.60
CA LEU A 105 -6.72 -0.60 -5.69
C LEU A 105 -7.37 0.59 -5.00
N LEU A 106 -8.63 0.87 -5.33
CA LEU A 106 -9.40 1.96 -4.72
C LEU A 106 -9.70 1.67 -3.24
N PHE A 107 -10.02 0.41 -2.91
CA PHE A 107 -10.21 -0.01 -1.53
C PHE A 107 -8.97 0.23 -0.68
N ALA A 108 -7.78 -0.12 -1.18
CA ALA A 108 -6.50 0.04 -0.50
C ALA A 108 -6.19 1.51 -0.20
N TYR A 109 -6.54 2.43 -1.12
CA TYR A 109 -6.47 3.86 -0.84
C TYR A 109 -7.41 4.30 0.29
N LEU A 110 -8.67 3.88 0.24
CA LEU A 110 -9.67 4.24 1.25
C LEU A 110 -9.26 3.72 2.64
N ILE A 111 -9.02 2.41 2.78
CA ILE A 111 -8.66 1.83 4.07
C ILE A 111 -7.30 2.34 4.55
N GLY A 112 -6.37 2.57 3.61
CA GLY A 112 -5.03 3.00 3.93
C GLY A 112 -5.01 4.38 4.60
N PHE A 113 -5.66 5.35 3.97
CA PHE A 113 -5.79 6.70 4.52
C PHE A 113 -6.69 6.75 5.75
N TYR A 114 -7.73 5.91 5.80
CA TYR A 114 -8.54 5.76 7.00
C TYR A 114 -7.69 5.36 8.22
N MET A 115 -6.82 4.35 8.08
CA MET A 115 -5.90 3.94 9.16
C MET A 115 -5.02 5.09 9.64
N LEU A 116 -4.50 5.91 8.73
CA LEU A 116 -3.70 7.09 9.06
C LEU A 116 -4.50 8.08 9.92
N LEU A 117 -5.71 8.46 9.49
CA LEU A 117 -6.55 9.38 10.25
C LEU A 117 -6.94 8.82 11.61
N ARG A 118 -7.19 7.51 11.72
CA ARG A 118 -7.46 6.84 13.00
C ARG A 118 -6.24 6.84 13.92
N ALA A 119 -5.02 6.74 13.40
CA ALA A 119 -3.80 6.86 14.20
C ALA A 119 -3.65 8.27 14.79
N PHE A 120 -4.05 9.30 14.04
CA PHE A 120 -4.14 10.70 14.48
C PHE A 120 -5.35 11.03 15.37
N ASP A 121 -6.07 10.03 15.87
CA ASP A 121 -7.24 10.21 16.77
C ASP A 121 -8.47 10.88 16.16
N PHE A 122 -8.57 10.94 14.84
CA PHE A 122 -9.76 11.52 14.22
C PHE A 122 -11.00 10.71 14.60
N ARG A 123 -12.10 11.41 14.86
CA ARG A 123 -13.41 10.77 15.00
C ARG A 123 -13.69 9.95 13.75
N GLN A 124 -14.20 8.76 13.94
CA GLN A 124 -14.30 7.75 12.89
C GLN A 124 -15.04 8.22 11.63
N TYR A 125 -16.17 8.92 11.78
CA TYR A 125 -16.92 9.45 10.63
C TYR A 125 -16.11 10.50 9.85
N LEU A 126 -15.28 11.31 10.54
CA LEU A 126 -14.36 12.24 9.88
C LEU A 126 -13.21 11.49 9.19
N ALA A 127 -12.71 10.41 9.81
CA ALA A 127 -11.71 9.55 9.19
C ALA A 127 -12.25 8.89 7.91
N MET A 128 -13.50 8.41 7.93
CA MET A 128 -14.17 7.85 6.76
C MET A 128 -14.35 8.90 5.66
N LEU A 129 -14.85 10.08 6.01
CA LEU A 129 -15.04 11.18 5.05
C LEU A 129 -13.70 11.63 4.45
N GLY A 130 -12.67 11.77 5.28
CA GLY A 130 -11.32 12.13 4.83
C GLY A 130 -10.71 11.09 3.90
N ALA A 131 -10.90 9.79 4.19
CA ALA A 131 -10.48 8.69 3.31
C ALA A 131 -11.15 8.77 1.94
N VAL A 132 -12.46 9.02 1.89
CA VAL A 132 -13.20 9.18 0.63
C VAL A 132 -12.68 10.38 -0.16
N ILE A 133 -12.55 11.55 0.48
CA ILE A 133 -12.06 12.76 -0.20
C ILE A 133 -10.65 12.55 -0.76
N TRP A 134 -9.78 11.91 0.02
CA TRP A 134 -8.40 11.64 -0.39
C TRP A 134 -8.34 10.66 -1.56
N ALA A 135 -9.00 9.51 -1.46
CA ALA A 135 -8.96 8.46 -2.48
C ALA A 135 -9.59 8.89 -3.81
N PHE A 136 -10.59 9.78 -3.77
CA PHE A 136 -11.23 10.35 -4.96
C PHE A 136 -10.56 11.64 -5.45
N SER A 137 -9.40 12.03 -4.90
CA SER A 137 -8.60 13.08 -5.53
C SER A 137 -8.12 12.62 -6.90
N SER A 138 -8.08 13.56 -7.85
CA SER A 138 -7.92 13.27 -9.28
C SER A 138 -6.72 12.39 -9.60
N TYR A 139 -5.59 12.61 -8.92
CA TYR A 139 -4.34 11.92 -9.20
C TYR A 139 -4.43 10.40 -9.02
N PHE A 140 -5.05 9.91 -7.94
CA PHE A 140 -5.09 8.48 -7.61
C PHE A 140 -5.88 7.65 -8.64
N LEU A 141 -6.98 8.19 -9.17
CA LEU A 141 -7.76 7.51 -10.20
C LEU A 141 -7.06 7.57 -11.56
N ILE A 142 -6.44 8.70 -11.90
CA ILE A 142 -5.68 8.86 -13.15
C ILE A 142 -4.53 7.86 -13.23
N ILE A 143 -3.79 7.67 -12.14
CA ILE A 143 -2.64 6.76 -12.12
C ILE A 143 -3.05 5.27 -12.18
N ILE A 144 -4.20 4.90 -11.60
CA ILE A 144 -4.80 3.57 -11.77
C ILE A 144 -5.17 3.33 -13.24
N ALA A 145 -5.76 4.33 -13.90
CA ALA A 145 -6.13 4.24 -15.30
C ALA A 145 -4.92 4.16 -16.23
N ALA A 146 -3.84 4.89 -15.93
CA ALA A 146 -2.58 4.80 -16.67
C ALA A 146 -1.92 3.42 -16.51
N GLY A 147 -2.08 2.80 -15.35
CA GLY A 147 -1.52 1.48 -15.04
C GLY A 147 -0.11 1.50 -14.48
N HIS A 148 0.30 2.62 -13.89
CA HIS A 148 1.54 2.74 -13.13
C HIS A 148 1.40 2.02 -11.76
N LEU A 149 1.18 0.71 -11.81
CA LEU A 149 0.72 -0.08 -10.66
C LEU A 149 1.67 -0.06 -9.47
N TRP A 150 2.99 -0.09 -9.71
CA TRP A 150 3.95 -0.04 -8.60
C TRP A 150 3.84 1.25 -7.80
N LYS A 151 3.54 2.37 -8.48
CA LYS A 151 3.35 3.66 -7.82
C LYS A 151 1.99 3.72 -7.12
N VAL A 152 0.98 3.08 -7.70
CA VAL A 152 -0.33 2.91 -7.05
C VAL A 152 -0.16 2.17 -5.72
N PHE A 153 0.56 1.05 -5.74
CA PHE A 153 0.81 0.23 -4.55
C PHE A 153 1.57 1.02 -3.47
N ALA A 154 2.64 1.72 -3.85
CA ALA A 154 3.41 2.55 -2.93
C ALA A 154 2.55 3.65 -2.28
N LEU A 155 1.70 4.31 -3.06
CA LEU A 155 0.79 5.33 -2.52
C LEU A 155 -0.27 4.74 -1.58
N ALA A 156 -0.64 3.46 -1.76
CA ALA A 156 -1.64 2.80 -0.93
C ALA A 156 -1.07 2.30 0.41
N TYR A 157 0.20 1.90 0.45
CA TYR A 157 0.82 1.35 1.66
C TYR A 157 1.51 2.42 2.53
N LEU A 158 1.86 3.58 1.96
CA LEU A 158 2.43 4.68 2.73
C LEU A 158 1.54 5.16 3.89
N PRO A 159 0.25 5.49 3.71
CA PRO A 159 -0.54 6.02 4.81
C PRO A 159 -0.64 5.05 6.00
N PRO A 160 -0.86 3.73 5.81
CA PRO A 160 -0.78 2.75 6.89
C PRO A 160 0.59 2.60 7.53
N MET A 161 1.68 2.69 6.75
CA MET A 161 3.04 2.69 7.31
C MET A 161 3.21 3.88 8.27
N ILE A 162 2.84 5.07 7.83
CA ILE A 162 2.88 6.28 8.67
C ILE A 162 1.95 6.11 9.87
N ALA A 163 0.77 5.51 9.70
CA ALA A 163 -0.15 5.21 10.80
C ALA A 163 0.54 4.36 11.89
N GLY A 164 1.30 3.34 11.49
CA GLY A 164 2.11 2.52 12.41
C GLY A 164 3.14 3.34 13.18
N ILE A 165 3.87 4.23 12.49
CA ILE A 165 4.86 5.12 13.10
C ILE A 165 4.19 6.06 14.12
N VAL A 166 3.05 6.66 13.74
CA VAL A 166 2.26 7.53 14.62
C VAL A 166 1.76 6.77 15.85
N LEU A 167 1.30 5.52 15.70
CA LEU A 167 0.88 4.67 16.83
C LEU A 167 2.03 4.40 17.81
N ALA A 168 3.25 4.18 17.30
CA ALA A 168 4.44 3.99 18.13
C ALA A 168 4.74 5.25 18.94
N TYR A 169 4.75 6.44 18.33
CA TYR A 169 4.94 7.71 19.05
C TYR A 169 3.83 8.03 20.05
N ARG A 170 2.61 7.54 19.81
CA ARG A 170 1.49 7.61 20.76
C ARG A 170 1.55 6.51 21.83
N GLY A 171 2.68 5.82 21.97
CA GLY A 171 2.99 4.82 23.00
C GLY A 171 2.33 3.46 22.83
N LYS A 172 1.72 3.18 21.67
CA LYS A 172 1.23 1.85 21.32
C LYS A 172 2.32 1.07 20.57
N TYR A 173 3.46 0.87 21.22
CA TYR A 173 4.70 0.38 20.61
C TYR A 173 4.51 -0.91 19.83
N LEU A 174 3.86 -1.93 20.43
CA LEU A 174 3.70 -3.23 19.78
C LEU A 174 2.84 -3.13 18.52
N SER A 175 1.68 -2.48 18.58
CA SER A 175 0.83 -2.30 17.40
C SER A 175 1.49 -1.38 16.36
N GLY A 176 2.20 -0.35 16.79
CA GLY A 176 2.91 0.56 15.90
C GLY A 176 4.05 -0.13 15.16
N LEU A 177 4.81 -0.98 15.86
CA LEU A 177 5.86 -1.81 15.28
C LEU A 177 5.30 -2.82 14.28
N ILE A 178 4.25 -3.57 14.66
CA ILE A 178 3.62 -4.58 13.79
C ILE A 178 3.08 -3.93 12.50
N VAL A 179 2.32 -2.83 12.63
CA VAL A 179 1.74 -2.14 11.47
C VAL A 179 2.85 -1.58 10.58
N THR A 180 3.82 -0.86 11.14
CA THR A 180 4.95 -0.33 10.36
C THR A 180 5.70 -1.44 9.65
N ALA A 181 6.01 -2.55 10.33
CA ALA A 181 6.75 -3.67 9.74
C ALA A 181 5.99 -4.32 8.57
N ILE A 182 4.68 -4.55 8.72
CA ILE A 182 3.84 -5.13 7.65
C ILE A 182 3.83 -4.22 6.41
N PHE A 183 3.58 -2.92 6.59
CA PHE A 183 3.48 -2.02 5.44
C PHE A 183 4.84 -1.67 4.83
N THR A 184 5.93 -1.73 5.61
CA THR A 184 7.29 -1.69 5.06
C THR A 184 7.58 -2.93 4.20
N ALA A 185 7.16 -4.12 4.64
CA ALA A 185 7.27 -5.32 3.81
C ALA A 185 6.44 -5.20 2.52
N PHE A 186 5.26 -4.58 2.58
CA PHE A 186 4.41 -4.36 1.40
C PHE A 186 5.01 -3.32 0.44
N GLU A 187 5.61 -2.24 0.94
CA GLU A 187 6.37 -1.27 0.13
C GLU A 187 7.55 -1.92 -0.58
N ILE A 188 8.34 -2.72 0.14
CA ILE A 188 9.47 -3.45 -0.45
C ILE A 188 8.96 -4.41 -1.55
N ASN A 189 7.84 -5.10 -1.30
CA ASN A 189 7.22 -5.97 -2.29
C ASN A 189 6.61 -5.20 -3.49
N ALA A 190 6.18 -3.94 -3.29
CA ALA A 190 5.72 -3.08 -4.38
C ALA A 190 6.86 -2.64 -5.33
N ASN A 191 8.11 -2.76 -4.87
CA ASN A 191 9.32 -2.56 -5.68
C ASN A 191 9.46 -1.18 -6.33
N HIS A 192 8.84 -0.14 -5.76
CA HIS A 192 8.94 1.24 -6.28
C HIS A 192 9.98 2.07 -5.51
N ILE A 193 11.26 1.74 -5.68
CA ILE A 193 12.36 2.29 -4.87
C ILE A 193 12.42 3.82 -4.85
N GLN A 194 12.06 4.48 -5.96
CA GLN A 194 12.02 5.94 -6.05
C GLN A 194 10.99 6.56 -5.10
N MET A 195 9.80 5.94 -4.95
CA MET A 195 8.77 6.46 -4.05
C MET A 195 9.17 6.20 -2.59
N THR A 196 9.68 5.00 -2.29
CA THR A 196 10.21 4.67 -0.97
C THR A 196 11.30 5.66 -0.54
N TYR A 197 12.21 6.03 -1.45
CA TYR A 197 13.21 7.07 -1.20
C TYR A 197 12.60 8.41 -0.78
N TYR A 198 11.57 8.89 -1.48
CA TYR A 198 10.88 10.13 -1.10
C TYR A 198 10.15 10.00 0.26
N TYR A 199 9.61 8.82 0.57
CA TYR A 199 8.92 8.58 1.83
C TYR A 199 9.87 8.61 3.03
N LEU A 200 11.12 8.21 2.87
CA LEU A 200 12.13 8.32 3.93
C LEU A 200 12.35 9.77 4.37
N PHE A 201 12.29 10.75 3.45
CA PHE A 201 12.34 12.16 3.85
C PHE A 201 11.12 12.57 4.66
N ILE A 202 9.92 12.15 4.27
CA ILE A 202 8.70 12.43 5.01
C ILE A 202 8.81 11.85 6.43
N ILE A 203 9.22 10.58 6.55
CA ILE A 203 9.41 9.91 7.83
C ILE A 203 10.49 10.64 8.65
N PHE A 204 11.61 11.02 8.05
CA PHE A 204 12.67 11.76 8.72
C PHE A 204 12.17 13.07 9.34
N PHE A 205 11.44 13.89 8.57
CA PHE A 205 10.87 15.13 9.10
C PHE A 205 9.78 14.89 10.14
N MET A 206 9.01 13.80 10.02
CA MET A 206 8.06 13.39 11.05
C MET A 206 8.75 13.01 12.36
N VAL A 207 9.84 12.24 12.30
CA VAL A 207 10.65 11.87 13.48
C VAL A 207 11.18 13.12 14.17
N ILE A 208 11.68 14.10 13.41
CA ILE A 208 12.11 15.40 13.95
C ILE A 208 10.94 16.13 14.63
N ALA A 209 9.77 16.19 13.98
CA ALA A 209 8.59 16.83 14.54
C ALA A 209 8.15 16.18 15.87
N PHE A 210 8.08 14.85 15.92
CA PHE A 210 7.77 14.12 17.15
C PHE A 210 8.85 14.29 18.23
N PHE A 211 10.13 14.39 17.85
CA PHE A 211 11.20 14.67 18.79
C PHE A 211 11.04 16.05 19.44
N ILE A 212 10.80 17.09 18.63
CA ILE A 212 10.57 18.45 19.12
C ILE A 212 9.34 18.50 20.04
N ASP A 213 8.25 17.82 19.67
CA ASP A 213 7.04 17.72 20.49
C ASP A 213 7.31 17.01 21.83
N ALA A 214 8.05 15.90 21.81
CA ALA A 214 8.44 15.18 23.03
C ALA A 214 9.32 16.01 23.97
N VAL A 215 10.23 16.83 23.41
CA VAL A 215 11.04 17.78 24.19
C VAL A 215 10.14 18.83 24.85
N ARG A 216 9.21 19.44 24.09
CA ARG A 216 8.27 20.45 24.60
C ARG A 216 7.36 19.91 25.69
N GLN A 217 6.87 18.68 25.53
CA GLN A 217 5.99 18.02 26.50
C GLN A 217 6.74 17.36 27.67
N LYS A 218 8.07 17.46 27.73
CA LYS A 218 8.93 16.79 28.73
C LYS A 218 8.73 15.26 28.78
N GLN A 219 8.38 14.64 27.65
CA GLN A 219 8.18 13.19 27.52
C GLN A 219 9.39 12.47 26.89
N LEU A 220 10.60 13.04 27.01
CA LEU A 220 11.83 12.48 26.43
C LEU A 220 12.07 11.02 26.79
N GLN A 221 11.75 10.60 28.03
CA GLN A 221 11.90 9.20 28.44
C GLN A 221 11.01 8.23 27.63
N ARG A 222 9.88 8.69 27.10
CA ARG A 222 8.97 7.90 26.26
C ARG A 222 9.44 7.84 24.81
N PHE A 223 10.22 8.83 24.37
CA PHE A 223 10.76 8.90 23.01
C PHE A 223 11.92 7.90 22.81
N TRP A 224 12.73 7.67 23.85
CA TRP A 224 13.90 6.79 23.81
C TRP A 224 13.65 5.36 24.33
N LYS A 225 12.46 5.09 24.87
CA LYS A 225 12.00 3.74 25.26
C LYS A 225 11.13 3.16 24.15
#